data_AF-A0A8H4XRY2-F1
#
_entry.id   AF-A0A8H4XRY2-F1
#
_cell.length_a   1.000
_cell.length_b   1.000
_cell.length_c   1.000
_cell.angle_alpha   90.00
_cell.angle_beta   90.00
_cell.angle_gamma   90.00
#
_symmetry.space_group_name_H-M   'P 1'
#
loop_
_entity.id
_entity.type
_entity.pdbx_description
1 polymer ?
#
loop_
_entity_poly.entity_id
_entity_poly.type
_entity_poly.pdbx_seq_one_letter_code
_entity_poly.pdbx_strand_id
1 'polypeptide(L)'
;MLVETEFPSLTSIGCPDFIKIVKYDKEREDRIRRDKINRVEKRLLELRGFRWVIEALTGGDLSQLTPQVFQPLVGLIEEEENAVAFYKKTVNGLKNRNGRIPLVGHNLFMDVVYLWECFYGGLPDKVEEFADLLHEKFPLLIDTKYIFTHDCGDMNPVASLDDIAKAYENVTKPEI
;
A
#
# COMPACT_ATOMS: atom_id res chain seq x y z
N MET A 1 21.95 -8.38 -25.05
CA MET A 1 21.67 -8.22 -26.51
C MET A 1 22.64 -9.11 -27.29
N LEU A 2 22.34 -9.52 -28.54
CA LEU A 2 23.16 -10.48 -29.32
C LEU A 2 24.65 -10.09 -29.38
N VAL A 3 24.95 -8.79 -29.56
CA VAL A 3 26.32 -8.25 -29.61
C VAL A 3 27.09 -8.46 -28.30
N GLU A 4 26.43 -8.31 -27.14
CA GLU A 4 27.07 -8.47 -25.82
C GLU A 4 27.33 -9.95 -25.47
N THR A 5 26.57 -10.86 -26.10
CA THR A 5 26.70 -12.31 -25.87
C THR A 5 27.79 -12.92 -26.74
N GLU A 6 27.94 -12.44 -27.98
CA GLU A 6 28.96 -12.92 -28.92
C GLU A 6 30.30 -12.17 -28.80
N PHE A 7 30.29 -10.90 -28.34
CA PHE A 7 31.49 -10.06 -28.24
C PHE A 7 31.55 -9.31 -26.88
N PRO A 8 32.04 -9.95 -25.81
CA PRO A 8 32.01 -9.39 -24.44
C PRO A 8 32.80 -8.09 -24.25
N SER A 9 33.72 -7.77 -25.17
CA SER A 9 34.53 -6.55 -25.14
C SER A 9 33.85 -5.34 -25.80
N LEU A 10 32.66 -5.53 -26.36
CA LEU A 10 31.90 -4.50 -27.09
C LEU A 10 30.51 -4.31 -26.48
N THR A 11 29.96 -3.10 -26.63
CA THR A 11 28.59 -2.75 -26.27
C THR A 11 27.95 -1.93 -27.39
N SER A 12 26.62 -1.97 -27.48
CA SER A 12 25.84 -1.23 -28.47
C SER A 12 25.13 -0.04 -27.85
N ILE A 13 25.23 1.11 -28.50
CA ILE A 13 24.48 2.32 -28.16
C ILE A 13 23.45 2.56 -29.25
N GLY A 14 22.17 2.58 -28.87
CA GLY A 14 21.10 3.01 -29.77
C GLY A 14 21.18 4.52 -30.01
N CYS A 15 21.31 4.92 -31.27
CA CYS A 15 21.09 6.29 -31.73
C CYS A 15 19.79 6.32 -32.57
N PRO A 16 19.17 7.49 -32.78
CA PRO A 16 17.90 7.59 -33.50
C PRO A 16 17.92 6.93 -34.90
N ASP A 17 19.02 7.10 -35.63
CA ASP A 17 19.12 6.67 -37.04
C ASP A 17 20.05 5.47 -37.25
N PHE A 18 20.83 5.06 -36.24
CA PHE A 18 21.80 3.95 -36.35
C PHE A 18 22.17 3.36 -34.98
N ILE A 19 22.84 2.22 -34.98
CA ILE A 19 23.40 1.59 -33.77
C ILE A 19 24.93 1.76 -33.80
N LYS A 20 25.51 2.30 -32.73
CA LYS A 20 26.95 2.46 -32.59
C LYS A 20 27.52 1.35 -31.72
N ILE A 21 28.51 0.62 -32.23
CA ILE A 21 29.27 -0.36 -31.44
C ILE A 21 30.51 0.34 -30.85
N VAL A 22 30.70 0.24 -29.55
CA VAL A 22 31.82 0.83 -28.81
C VAL A 22 32.46 -0.20 -27.88
N LYS A 23 33.67 0.08 -27.39
CA LYS A 23 34.32 -0.78 -26.38
C LYS A 23 33.51 -0.78 -25.09
N TYR A 24 33.43 -1.94 -24.46
CA TYR A 24 32.81 -2.12 -23.16
C TYR A 24 33.60 -1.34 -22.10
N ASP A 25 32.88 -0.51 -21.35
CA ASP A 25 33.39 0.24 -20.20
C ASP A 25 32.50 -0.09 -19.01
N LYS A 26 33.07 -0.85 -18.06
CA LYS A 26 32.35 -1.35 -16.90
C LYS A 26 31.76 -0.22 -16.06
N GLU A 27 32.53 0.84 -15.80
CA GLU A 27 32.06 1.93 -14.96
C GLU A 27 30.91 2.70 -15.62
N ARG A 28 31.01 2.91 -16.93
CA ARG A 28 29.95 3.56 -17.70
C ARG A 28 28.68 2.71 -17.72
N GLU A 29 28.78 1.41 -17.99
CA GLU A 29 27.61 0.52 -18.02
C GLU A 29 26.97 0.40 -16.63
N ASP A 30 27.77 0.32 -15.56
CA ASP A 30 27.26 0.33 -14.19
C ASP A 30 26.55 1.64 -13.85
N ARG A 31 27.07 2.80 -14.28
CA ARG A 31 26.38 4.10 -14.14
C ARG A 31 25.03 4.10 -14.87
N ILE A 32 25.01 3.69 -16.14
CA ILE A 32 23.78 3.62 -16.95
C ILE A 32 22.76 2.69 -16.30
N ARG A 33 23.21 1.55 -15.77
CA ARG A 33 22.35 0.59 -15.07
C ARG A 33 21.74 1.20 -13.81
N ARG A 34 22.55 1.87 -12.98
CA ARG A 34 22.08 2.59 -11.79
C ARG A 34 21.07 3.67 -12.13
N ASP A 35 21.35 4.49 -13.15
CA ASP A 35 20.43 5.55 -13.58
C ASP A 35 19.10 5.00 -14.08
N LYS A 36 19.12 3.87 -14.81
CA LYS A 36 17.89 3.18 -15.23
C LYS A 36 17.08 2.70 -14.03
N ILE A 37 17.74 2.06 -13.05
CA ILE A 37 17.08 1.59 -11.82
C ILE A 37 16.45 2.76 -11.08
N ASN A 38 17.22 3.82 -10.80
CA ASN A 38 16.74 5.00 -10.08
C ASN A 38 15.54 5.67 -10.78
N ARG A 39 15.53 5.72 -12.12
CA ARG A 39 14.39 6.25 -12.90
C ARG A 39 13.14 5.39 -12.76
N VAL A 40 13.30 4.07 -12.76
CA VAL A 40 12.18 3.13 -12.58
C VAL A 40 11.64 3.24 -11.15
N GLU A 41 12.52 3.25 -10.14
CA GLU A 41 12.13 3.41 -8.73
C GLU A 41 11.38 4.72 -8.48
N LYS A 42 11.87 5.83 -9.04
CA LYS A 42 11.18 7.11 -8.93
C LYS A 42 9.76 7.07 -9.53
N ARG A 43 9.61 6.47 -10.72
CA ARG A 43 8.28 6.31 -11.36
C ARG A 43 7.37 5.38 -10.55
N LEU A 44 7.92 4.30 -10.01
CA LEU A 44 7.15 3.39 -9.15
C LEU A 44 6.61 4.11 -7.92
N LEU A 45 7.42 4.98 -7.31
CA LEU A 45 7.00 5.80 -6.18
C LEU A 45 5.88 6.78 -6.57
N GLU A 46 6.04 7.49 -7.69
CA GLU A 46 5.02 8.41 -8.21
C GLU A 46 3.70 7.71 -8.53
N LEU A 47 3.76 6.48 -9.04
CA LEU A 47 2.58 5.69 -9.43
C LEU A 47 2.03 4.80 -8.31
N ARG A 48 2.69 4.74 -7.14
CA ARG A 48 2.28 3.85 -6.04
C ARG A 48 0.89 4.21 -5.51
N GLY A 49 0.55 5.49 -5.50
CA GLY A 49 -0.77 5.99 -5.11
C GLY A 49 -1.23 5.44 -3.76
N PHE A 50 -2.48 4.98 -3.65
CA PHE A 50 -3.07 4.47 -2.41
C PHE A 50 -2.49 3.13 -1.92
N ARG A 51 -1.70 2.42 -2.75
CA ARG A 51 -1.17 1.09 -2.43
C ARG A 51 -0.34 1.06 -1.14
N TRP A 52 0.35 2.15 -0.78
CA TRP A 52 1.15 2.17 0.44
C TRP A 52 0.30 1.98 1.70
N VAL A 53 -0.98 2.39 1.68
CA VAL A 53 -1.92 2.17 2.80
C VAL A 53 -2.15 0.68 2.98
N ILE A 54 -2.40 -0.04 1.88
CA ILE A 54 -2.61 -1.49 1.90
C ILE A 54 -1.36 -2.22 2.38
N GLU A 55 -0.18 -1.81 1.92
CA GLU A 55 1.09 -2.38 2.42
C GLU A 55 1.28 -2.09 3.92
N ALA A 56 0.92 -0.90 4.40
CA ALA A 56 1.00 -0.59 5.82
C ALA A 56 0.03 -1.41 6.66
N LEU A 57 -1.19 -1.64 6.16
CA LEU A 57 -2.19 -2.49 6.81
C LEU A 57 -1.78 -3.96 6.87
N THR A 58 -1.02 -4.44 5.90
CA THR A 58 -0.66 -5.87 5.75
C THR A 58 0.79 -6.21 6.10
N GLY A 59 1.58 -5.22 6.55
CA GLY A 59 2.98 -5.44 6.96
C GLY A 59 3.97 -5.54 5.79
N GLY A 60 3.62 -4.98 4.63
CA GLY A 60 4.47 -4.89 3.45
C GLY A 60 5.62 -3.89 3.58
N ASP A 61 6.35 -3.68 2.48
CA ASP A 61 7.53 -2.83 2.46
C ASP A 61 7.20 -1.33 2.44
N LEU A 62 7.47 -0.69 3.58
CA LEU A 62 7.32 0.75 3.81
C LEU A 62 8.64 1.54 3.60
N SER A 63 9.71 0.91 3.11
CA SER A 63 11.02 1.57 2.91
C SER A 63 10.95 2.80 1.99
N GLN A 64 10.04 2.74 1.01
CA GLN A 64 9.85 3.76 -0.02
C GLN A 64 8.94 4.92 0.42
N LEU A 65 8.29 4.83 1.59
CA LEU A 65 7.56 5.97 2.14
C LEU A 65 8.60 6.99 2.60
N THR A 66 8.83 8.06 1.86
CA THR A 66 9.72 9.14 2.30
C THR A 66 8.89 10.33 2.82
N PRO A 67 9.47 11.25 3.62
CA PRO A 67 8.77 12.46 4.04
C PRO A 67 8.18 13.25 2.86
N GLN A 68 8.84 13.21 1.69
CA GLN A 68 8.38 13.90 0.48
C GLN A 68 7.05 13.34 -0.05
N VAL A 69 6.73 12.07 0.20
CA VAL A 69 5.44 11.46 -0.18
C VAL A 69 4.27 12.11 0.58
N PHE A 70 4.52 12.59 1.80
CA PHE A 70 3.50 13.18 2.66
C PHE A 70 3.42 14.71 2.54
N GLN A 71 4.38 15.37 1.92
CA GLN A 71 4.37 16.83 1.73
C GLN A 71 3.05 17.36 1.11
N PRO A 72 2.45 16.71 0.09
CA PRO A 72 1.18 17.17 -0.47
C PRO A 72 -0.01 17.01 0.48
N LEU A 73 0.03 16.04 1.40
CA LEU A 73 -1.06 15.70 2.33
C LEU A 73 -1.01 16.52 3.62
N VAL A 74 0.19 16.87 4.06
CA VAL A 74 0.45 17.46 5.38
C VAL A 74 0.50 18.99 5.32
N GLY A 75 0.51 19.59 4.12
CA GLY A 75 0.67 21.03 3.93
C GLY A 75 2.09 21.50 4.25
N LEU A 76 2.40 22.76 3.94
CA LEU A 76 3.63 23.43 4.37
C LEU A 76 3.62 23.58 5.89
N ILE A 77 3.96 22.52 6.63
CA ILE A 77 4.31 22.66 8.03
C ILE A 77 5.66 23.38 8.05
N GLU A 78 5.66 24.61 8.56
CA GLU A 78 6.80 25.53 8.58
C GLU A 78 8.01 25.03 9.40
N GLU A 79 7.95 23.83 9.97
CA GLU A 79 9.00 23.21 10.76
C GLU A 79 9.35 21.81 10.22
N GLU A 80 10.33 21.73 9.32
CA GLU A 80 10.85 20.47 8.74
C GLU A 80 11.26 19.44 9.80
N GLU A 81 11.75 19.88 10.97
CA GLU A 81 12.16 19.00 12.07
C GLU A 81 10.99 18.20 12.66
N ASN A 82 9.81 18.84 12.80
CA ASN A 82 8.61 18.20 13.32
C ASN A 82 8.01 17.21 12.31
N ALA A 83 8.07 17.52 11.02
CA ALA A 83 7.59 16.64 9.96
C ALA A 83 8.42 15.35 9.85
N VAL A 84 9.74 15.44 9.93
CA VAL A 84 10.64 14.27 9.88
C VAL A 84 10.46 13.39 11.11
N ALA A 85 10.35 13.99 12.30
CA ALA A 85 10.10 13.25 13.53
C ALA A 85 8.74 12.54 13.52
N PHE A 86 7.69 13.23 13.05
CA PHE A 86 6.35 12.66 12.88
C PHE A 86 6.36 11.48 11.89
N TYR A 87 6.99 11.65 10.72
CA TYR A 87 7.14 10.59 9.73
C TYR A 87 7.81 9.35 10.33
N LYS A 88 8.97 9.52 11.00
CA LYS A 88 9.70 8.42 11.63
C LYS A 88 8.84 7.71 12.68
N LYS A 89 8.14 8.48 13.52
CA LYS A 89 7.23 7.94 14.54
C LYS A 89 6.10 7.12 13.90
N THR A 90 5.47 7.64 12.85
CA THR A 90 4.36 6.99 12.14
C THR A 90 4.83 5.69 11.48
N VAL A 91 5.91 5.72 10.68
CA VAL A 91 6.42 4.52 10.01
C VAL A 91 6.89 3.48 11.02
N ASN A 92 7.57 3.88 12.08
CA ASN A 92 7.96 2.95 13.15
C ASN A 92 6.74 2.34 13.84
N GLY A 93 5.69 3.13 14.10
CA GLY A 93 4.43 2.64 14.64
C GLY A 93 3.75 1.61 13.73
N LEU A 94 3.72 1.86 12.41
CA LEU A 94 3.17 0.93 11.43
C LEU A 94 4.00 -0.37 11.36
N LYS A 95 5.33 -0.26 11.30
CA LYS A 95 6.24 -1.41 11.31
C LYS A 95 6.09 -2.26 12.57
N ASN A 96 5.97 -1.63 13.74
CA ASN A 96 5.78 -2.32 15.03
C ASN A 96 4.46 -3.11 15.08
N ARG A 97 3.42 -2.65 14.37
CA ARG A 97 2.15 -3.38 14.27
C ARG A 97 2.23 -4.56 13.30
N ASN A 98 3.23 -4.59 12.41
CA ASN A 98 3.54 -5.70 11.50
C ASN A 98 2.30 -6.30 10.81
N GLY A 99 1.48 -5.45 10.19
CA GLY A 99 0.28 -5.88 9.46
C GLY A 99 -0.92 -6.29 10.32
N ARG A 100 -0.89 -6.02 11.64
CA ARG A 100 -1.98 -6.36 12.57
C ARG A 100 -2.87 -5.16 12.89
N ILE A 101 -3.03 -4.25 11.94
CA ILE A 101 -3.90 -3.08 12.11
C ILE A 101 -5.35 -3.55 11.89
N PRO A 102 -6.28 -3.31 12.82
CA PRO A 102 -7.68 -3.65 12.62
C PRO A 102 -8.26 -2.90 11.40
N LEU A 103 -8.90 -3.63 10.49
CA LEU A 103 -9.69 -3.06 9.42
C LEU A 103 -11.15 -2.96 9.88
N VAL A 104 -11.64 -1.73 10.07
CA VAL A 104 -12.99 -1.47 10.56
C VAL A 104 -13.84 -0.93 9.41
N GLY A 105 -15.02 -1.51 9.21
CA GLY A 105 -16.01 -1.02 8.26
C GLY A 105 -17.44 -1.28 8.71
N HIS A 106 -18.40 -0.91 7.89
CA HIS A 106 -19.82 -1.11 8.13
C HIS A 106 -20.42 -1.79 6.92
N ASN A 107 -20.93 -3.01 7.08
CA ASN A 107 -21.36 -3.84 5.95
C ASN A 107 -20.20 -4.06 4.95
N LEU A 108 -19.04 -4.44 5.48
CA LEU A 108 -17.72 -4.36 4.86
C LEU A 108 -17.53 -5.36 3.69
N PHE A 109 -18.40 -6.35 3.52
CA PHE A 109 -18.20 -7.47 2.59
C PHE A 109 -17.85 -7.01 1.16
N MET A 110 -18.64 -6.11 0.57
CA MET A 110 -18.36 -5.63 -0.78
C MET A 110 -17.08 -4.78 -0.84
N ASP A 111 -16.81 -4.00 0.20
CA ASP A 111 -15.61 -3.16 0.27
C ASP A 111 -14.35 -4.01 0.24
N VAL A 112 -14.30 -5.13 0.97
CA VAL A 112 -13.14 -6.04 0.95
C VAL A 112 -13.00 -6.80 -0.36
N VAL A 113 -14.10 -7.12 -1.03
CA VAL A 113 -14.07 -7.73 -2.37
C VAL A 113 -13.44 -6.76 -3.38
N TYR A 114 -13.89 -5.51 -3.41
CA TYR A 114 -13.33 -4.51 -4.31
C TYR A 114 -11.89 -4.14 -3.95
N LEU A 115 -11.57 -4.04 -2.65
CA LEU A 115 -10.20 -3.82 -2.18
C LEU A 115 -9.29 -4.95 -2.68
N TRP A 116 -9.74 -6.20 -2.58
CA TRP A 116 -8.97 -7.34 -3.07
C TRP A 116 -8.71 -7.24 -4.57
N GLU A 117 -9.77 -7.01 -5.36
CA GLU A 117 -9.68 -6.89 -6.80
C GLU A 117 -8.73 -5.76 -7.23
N CYS A 118 -8.77 -4.62 -6.54
CA CYS A 118 -7.92 -3.47 -6.83
C CYS A 118 -6.43 -3.70 -6.54
N PHE A 119 -6.10 -4.37 -5.43
CA PHE A 119 -4.72 -4.38 -4.91
C PHE A 119 -4.02 -5.74 -4.98
N TYR A 120 -4.78 -6.83 -5.05
CA TYR A 120 -4.25 -8.20 -5.08
C TYR A 120 -4.59 -8.95 -6.37
N GLY A 121 -5.68 -8.57 -7.05
CA GLY A 121 -6.06 -9.08 -8.37
C GLY A 121 -7.26 -10.01 -8.33
N GLY A 122 -7.26 -11.05 -9.16
CA GLY A 122 -8.43 -11.93 -9.34
C GLY A 122 -8.97 -12.51 -8.03
N LEU A 123 -10.30 -12.60 -7.94
CA LEU A 123 -11.00 -13.27 -6.86
C LEU A 123 -10.95 -14.80 -7.09
N PRO A 124 -10.86 -15.61 -6.02
CA PRO A 124 -10.96 -17.05 -6.13
C PRO A 124 -12.39 -17.48 -6.50
N ASP A 125 -12.54 -18.71 -6.97
CA ASP A 125 -13.84 -19.25 -7.40
C ASP A 125 -14.82 -19.50 -6.23
N LYS A 126 -14.29 -19.59 -5.01
CA LYS A 126 -15.04 -19.93 -3.80
C LYS A 126 -14.91 -18.87 -2.71
N VAL A 127 -16.00 -18.65 -1.98
CA VAL A 127 -16.07 -17.65 -0.91
C VAL A 127 -15.19 -18.07 0.29
N GLU A 128 -15.08 -19.37 0.56
CA GLU A 128 -14.24 -19.89 1.65
C GLU A 128 -12.77 -19.59 1.38
N GLU A 129 -12.32 -19.81 0.13
CA GLU A 129 -10.95 -19.49 -0.29
C GLU A 129 -10.69 -17.98 -0.22
N PHE A 130 -11.68 -17.16 -0.57
CA PHE A 130 -11.59 -15.70 -0.41
C PHE A 130 -11.45 -15.31 1.06
N ALA A 131 -12.23 -15.93 1.95
CA ALA A 131 -12.16 -15.66 3.38
C ALA A 131 -10.79 -16.04 3.97
N ASP A 132 -10.21 -17.17 3.57
CA ASP A 132 -8.88 -17.60 4.01
C ASP A 132 -7.79 -16.60 3.55
N LEU A 133 -7.82 -16.24 2.27
CA LEU A 133 -6.93 -15.25 1.68
C LEU A 133 -7.05 -13.87 2.35
N LEU A 134 -8.28 -13.45 2.65
CA LEU A 134 -8.55 -12.18 3.29
C LEU A 134 -8.02 -12.17 4.72
N HIS A 135 -8.25 -13.23 5.52
CA HIS A 135 -7.75 -13.32 6.90
C HIS A 135 -6.22 -13.47 6.96
N GLU A 136 -5.59 -14.06 5.94
CA GLU A 136 -4.13 -14.08 5.84
C GLU A 136 -3.55 -12.66 5.74
N LYS A 137 -4.21 -11.78 4.97
CA LYS A 137 -3.76 -10.40 4.75
C LYS A 137 -4.21 -9.43 5.83
N PHE A 138 -5.46 -9.57 6.28
CA PHE A 138 -6.10 -8.70 7.25
C PHE A 138 -6.55 -9.56 8.44
N PRO A 139 -5.66 -9.80 9.43
CA PRO A 139 -5.94 -10.74 10.51
C PRO A 139 -7.04 -10.28 11.47
N LEU A 140 -7.48 -9.02 11.38
CA LEU A 140 -8.54 -8.47 12.21
C LEU A 140 -9.45 -7.57 11.37
N LEU A 141 -10.61 -8.12 10.99
CA LEU A 141 -11.69 -7.38 10.34
C LEU A 141 -12.83 -7.17 11.34
N ILE A 142 -13.38 -5.97 11.33
CA ILE A 142 -14.43 -5.54 12.25
C ILE A 142 -15.57 -4.95 11.41
N ASP A 143 -16.68 -5.69 11.31
CA ASP A 143 -17.91 -5.17 10.72
C ASP A 143 -18.79 -4.59 11.83
N THR A 144 -18.86 -3.27 11.88
CA THR A 144 -19.65 -2.51 12.86
C THR A 144 -21.15 -2.76 12.74
N LYS A 145 -21.67 -3.03 11.54
CA LYS A 145 -23.08 -3.39 11.36
C LYS A 145 -23.35 -4.73 12.03
N TYR A 146 -22.49 -5.71 11.74
CA TYR A 146 -22.58 -7.03 12.35
C TYR A 146 -22.55 -6.92 13.88
N ILE A 147 -21.54 -6.23 14.43
CA ILE A 147 -21.37 -6.05 15.89
C ILE A 147 -22.61 -5.40 16.52
N PHE A 148 -23.14 -4.34 15.90
CA PHE A 148 -24.32 -3.64 16.41
C PHE A 148 -25.58 -4.51 16.42
N THR A 149 -25.71 -5.40 15.45
CA THR A 149 -26.88 -6.29 15.32
C THR A 149 -26.71 -7.66 15.99
N HIS A 150 -25.51 -8.03 16.41
CA HIS A 150 -25.18 -9.41 16.81
C HIS A 150 -25.98 -9.92 18.02
N ASP A 151 -26.35 -9.02 18.94
CA ASP A 151 -27.16 -9.33 20.13
C ASP A 151 -28.66 -8.96 19.97
N CYS A 152 -29.04 -8.41 18.82
CA CYS A 152 -30.42 -8.08 18.46
C CYS A 152 -31.03 -9.25 17.66
N GLY A 153 -31.36 -10.38 18.29
CA GLY A 153 -31.95 -11.53 17.59
C GLY A 153 -33.22 -11.19 16.78
N ASP A 154 -33.46 -11.86 15.65
CA ASP A 154 -34.58 -11.85 14.64
C ASP A 154 -35.30 -10.53 14.27
N MET A 155 -35.31 -9.52 15.13
CA MET A 155 -35.60 -8.13 14.83
C MET A 155 -34.43 -7.57 14.05
N ASN A 156 -34.35 -7.85 12.75
CA ASN A 156 -33.35 -7.27 11.84
C ASN A 156 -33.49 -5.74 11.87
N PRO A 157 -32.71 -4.98 12.68
CA PRO A 157 -32.79 -3.55 12.62
C PRO A 157 -32.01 -3.22 11.35
N VAL A 158 -32.63 -2.51 10.41
CA VAL A 158 -31.85 -1.83 9.39
C VAL A 158 -31.02 -0.80 10.15
N ALA A 159 -29.84 -1.20 10.63
CA ALA A 159 -28.93 -0.36 11.36
C ALA A 159 -28.03 0.30 10.34
N SER A 160 -28.41 1.51 9.94
CA SER A 160 -27.52 2.35 9.15
C SER A 160 -26.38 2.88 10.01
N LEU A 161 -25.32 3.36 9.38
CA LEU A 161 -24.25 4.10 10.06
C LEU A 161 -24.79 5.27 10.88
N ASP A 162 -25.79 5.98 10.37
CA ASP A 162 -26.42 7.11 11.06
C ASP A 162 -27.16 6.67 12.33
N ASP A 163 -27.82 5.50 12.29
CA ASP A 163 -28.51 4.96 13.45
C ASP A 163 -27.53 4.55 14.55
N ILE A 164 -26.41 3.92 14.14
CA ILE A 164 -25.32 3.57 15.07
C ILE A 164 -24.70 4.86 15.64
N ALA A 165 -24.43 5.87 14.80
CA ALA A 165 -23.85 7.13 15.26
C ALA A 165 -24.75 7.83 16.29
N LYS A 166 -26.07 7.87 16.06
CA LYS A 166 -27.06 8.40 17.02
C LYS A 166 -27.11 7.58 18.31
N ALA A 167 -27.06 6.25 18.21
CA ALA A 167 -27.10 5.38 19.38
C ALA A 167 -25.92 5.62 20.34
N TYR A 168 -24.76 6.02 19.80
CA TYR A 168 -23.54 6.29 20.57
C TYR A 168 -23.19 7.77 20.72
N GLU A 169 -24.09 8.69 20.35
CA GLU A 169 -23.82 10.14 20.35
C GLU A 169 -23.37 10.68 21.73
N ASN A 170 -23.89 10.09 22.81
CA ASN A 170 -23.57 10.49 24.18
C ASN A 170 -22.45 9.66 24.84
N VAL A 171 -21.91 8.65 24.13
CA VAL A 171 -20.84 7.79 24.65
C VAL A 171 -19.49 8.44 24.34
N THR A 172 -18.92 9.10 25.34
CA THR A 172 -17.65 9.85 25.19
C THR A 172 -16.40 9.01 25.51
N LYS A 173 -16.58 7.87 26.19
CA LYS A 173 -15.50 6.93 26.50
C LYS A 173 -16.03 5.50 26.44
N PRO A 174 -15.22 4.54 25.95
CA PRO A 174 -15.57 3.13 26.07
C PRO A 174 -15.60 2.74 27.55
N GLU A 175 -16.66 2.05 27.98
CA GLU A 175 -16.64 1.28 29.22
C GLU A 175 -15.88 -0.02 28.92
N ILE A 176 -14.73 -0.22 29.60
CA ILE A 176 -13.84 -1.38 29.43
C ILE A 176 -13.84 -2.18 30.72
#